data_AF-A0ABD4Q491-F1
#
_entry.id   AF-A0ABD4Q491-F1
#
_cell.length_a   1.000
_cell.length_b   1.000
_cell.length_c   1.000
_cell.angle_alpha   90.00
_cell.angle_beta   90.00
_cell.angle_gamma   90.00
#
_symmetry.space_group_name_H-M   'P 1'
#
loop_
_entity.id
_entity.type
_entity.pdbx_description
1 polymer ?
#
loop_
_entity_poly.entity_id
_entity_poly.type
_entity_poly.pdbx_seq_one_letter_code
_entity_poly.pdbx_strand_id
1 'polypeptide(L)' 'MSDPSRRDGRLGVGIIGAGRVGPVIGAALAGAGHAVTGITSGSDDDRASAVLPDVPILDALEVVRRSELVVV' A
#
# COMPACT_ATOMS: atom_id res chain seq x y z
N MET A 1 -0.40 -12.92 -28.14
CA MET A 1 -0.10 -13.36 -26.76
C MET A 1 0.35 -12.13 -26.01
N SER A 2 -0.55 -11.51 -25.22
CA SER A 2 -0.22 -10.27 -24.50
C SER A 2 0.91 -10.55 -23.52
N ASP A 3 1.96 -9.75 -23.58
CA ASP A 3 3.08 -9.81 -22.65
C ASP A 3 2.55 -9.67 -21.21
N PRO A 4 2.81 -10.63 -20.30
CA PRO A 4 2.40 -10.48 -18.90
C PRO A 4 3.00 -9.24 -18.22
N SER A 5 4.07 -8.66 -18.79
CA SER A 5 4.66 -7.38 -18.37
C SER A 5 3.83 -6.15 -18.78
N ARG A 6 2.91 -6.29 -19.75
CA ARG A 6 2.04 -5.24 -20.29
C ARG A 6 0.58 -5.42 -19.86
N ARG A 7 0.31 -5.65 -18.58
CA ARG A 7 -1.03 -5.41 -18.03
C ARG A 7 -1.16 -3.92 -17.71
N ASP A 8 -1.75 -3.16 -18.63
CA ASP A 8 -2.24 -1.80 -18.34
C ASP A 8 -3.14 -1.90 -17.09
N GLY A 9 -2.77 -1.26 -15.97
CA GLY A 9 -3.58 -1.25 -14.74
C GLY A 9 -2.90 -1.76 -13.45
N ARG A 10 -1.61 -1.51 -13.24
CA ARG A 10 -1.01 -1.55 -11.90
C ARG A 10 -0.98 -0.15 -11.33
N LEU A 11 -1.46 -0.01 -10.11
CA LEU A 11 -1.62 1.28 -9.45
C LEU A 11 -0.60 1.46 -8.33
N GLY A 12 -0.20 2.71 -8.10
CA GLY A 12 0.32 3.17 -6.82
C GLY A 12 -0.80 3.26 -5.79
N VAL A 13 -0.73 2.44 -4.73
CA VAL A 13 -1.75 2.32 -3.69
C VAL A 13 -1.25 2.90 -2.37
N GLY A 14 -2.01 3.85 -1.84
CA GLY A 14 -1.83 4.39 -0.51
C GLY A 14 -2.83 3.80 0.48
N ILE A 15 -2.41 3.60 1.73
CA ILE A 15 -3.26 3.02 2.77
C ILE A 15 -3.36 3.99 3.93
N ILE A 16 -4.58 4.36 4.31
CA ILE A 16 -4.84 5.16 5.51
C ILE A 16 -5.27 4.19 6.61
N GLY A 17 -4.41 4.00 7.61
CA GLY A 17 -4.64 3.19 8.80
C GLY A 17 -3.74 1.95 8.91
N ALA A 18 -2.70 2.02 9.73
CA ALA A 18 -1.89 0.88 10.17
C ALA A 18 -2.53 0.08 11.34
N GLY A 19 -3.81 -0.27 11.18
CA GLY A 19 -4.52 -1.15 12.11
C GLY A 19 -4.31 -2.63 11.79
N ARG A 20 -5.28 -3.47 12.16
CA ARG A 20 -5.24 -4.93 11.86
C ARG A 20 -5.43 -5.26 10.38
N VAL A 21 -6.15 -4.40 9.66
CA VAL A 21 -6.64 -4.68 8.30
C VAL A 21 -5.75 -4.02 7.23
N GLY A 22 -5.40 -2.75 7.41
CA GLY A 22 -4.64 -1.97 6.42
C GLY A 22 -3.38 -2.67 5.89
N PRO A 23 -2.44 -3.10 6.76
CA PRO A 23 -1.24 -3.79 6.31
C PRO A 23 -1.50 -5.09 5.53
N VAL A 24 -2.54 -5.84 5.91
CA VAL A 24 -2.91 -7.10 5.24
C VAL A 24 -3.48 -6.84 3.85
N ILE A 25 -4.35 -5.82 3.71
CA ILE A 25 -4.86 -5.39 2.40
C ILE A 25 -3.69 -4.90 1.53
N GLY A 26 -2.77 -4.13 2.10
CA GLY A 26 -1.57 -3.67 1.40
C GLY A 26 -0.72 -4.81 0.85
N ALA A 27 -0.45 -5.82 1.69
CA ALA A 27 0.32 -6.99 1.27
C ALA A 27 -0.40 -7.78 0.17
N ALA A 28 -1.73 -7.89 0.23
CA ALA A 28 -2.51 -8.54 -0.82
C ALA A 28 -2.44 -7.79 -2.16
N LEU A 29 -2.55 -6.46 -2.15
CA LEU A 29 -2.44 -5.63 -3.35
C LEU A 29 -1.02 -5.64 -3.92
N ALA A 30 0.00 -5.61 -3.06
CA ALA A 30 1.39 -5.82 -3.45
C ALA A 30 1.57 -7.19 -4.12
N GLY A 31 1.00 -8.25 -3.55
CA GLY A 31 1.00 -9.59 -4.15
C GLY A 31 0.25 -9.68 -5.49
N ALA A 32 -0.74 -8.82 -5.73
CA ALA A 32 -1.40 -8.67 -7.03
C ALA A 32 -0.56 -7.87 -8.05
N GLY A 33 0.59 -7.32 -7.62
CA GLY A 33 1.55 -6.56 -8.41
C GLY A 33 1.32 -5.06 -8.39
N HIS A 34 0.54 -4.53 -7.45
CA HIS A 34 0.38 -3.07 -7.26
C HIS A 34 1.53 -2.53 -6.42
N ALA A 35 1.90 -1.27 -6.61
CA ALA A 35 2.96 -0.65 -5.81
C ALA A 35 2.34 -0.01 -4.57
N VAL A 36 2.68 -0.48 -3.36
CA VAL A 36 2.22 0.20 -2.13
C VAL A 36 3.15 1.38 -1.86
N THR A 37 2.62 2.60 -1.97
CA THR A 37 3.40 3.85 -1.99
C THR A 37 3.60 4.47 -0.60
N GLY A 38 2.74 4.10 0.34
CA GLY A 38 2.83 4.51 1.73
C GLY A 38 1.63 4.06 2.57
N ILE A 39 1.83 4.00 3.87
CA ILE A 39 0.78 3.73 4.86
C ILE A 39 0.80 4.79 5.96
N THR A 40 -0.34 5.20 6.50
CA THR A 40 -0.32 6.08 7.68
C THR A 40 -0.04 5.30 8.96
N SER A 41 0.52 5.97 9.96
CA SER A 41 0.64 5.40 11.30
C SER A 41 -0.74 5.03 11.86
N GLY A 42 -0.74 4.13 12.83
CA GLY A 42 -1.94 3.56 13.42
C GLY A 42 -1.71 3.08 14.85
N SER A 43 -2.49 2.07 15.24
CA SER A 43 -2.43 1.52 16.59
C SER A 43 -1.32 0.47 16.77
N ASP A 44 -0.74 -0.04 15.68
CA ASP A 44 0.19 -1.17 15.68
C ASP A 44 1.20 -1.06 14.51
N ASP A 45 2.05 -0.04 14.58
CA ASP A 45 3.03 0.29 13.54
C ASP A 45 4.13 -0.77 13.41
N ASP A 46 4.47 -1.46 14.51
CA ASP A 46 5.42 -2.58 14.50
C ASP A 46 4.89 -3.73 13.65
N ARG A 47 3.62 -4.10 13.82
CA ARG A 47 2.97 -5.10 12.97
C ARG A 47 2.89 -4.62 11.53
N ALA A 48 2.53 -3.36 11.30
CA ALA A 48 2.46 -2.83 9.94
C ALA A 48 3.81 -2.93 9.23
N SER A 49 4.89 -2.56 9.92
CA SER A 49 6.27 -2.66 9.42
C SER A 49 6.71 -4.12 9.23
N ALA A 50 6.25 -5.05 10.07
CA ALA A 50 6.53 -6.48 9.89
C ALA A 50 5.84 -7.08 8.66
N VAL A 51 4.63 -6.59 8.30
CA VAL A 51 3.87 -7.06 7.15
C VAL A 51 4.31 -6.37 5.85
N LEU A 52 4.70 -5.09 5.94
CA LEU A 52 5.09 -4.23 4.81
C LEU A 52 6.44 -3.55 5.09
N PRO A 53 7.55 -4.30 5.13
CA PRO A 53 8.85 -3.79 5.59
C PRO A 53 9.43 -2.68 4.72
N ASP A 54 9.08 -2.66 3.44
CA ASP A 54 9.61 -1.67 2.47
C ASP A 54 8.64 -0.50 2.22
N VAL A 55 7.48 -0.49 2.88
CA VAL A 55 6.48 0.57 2.72
C VAL A 55 6.71 1.66 3.75
N PRO A 56 6.91 2.92 3.35
CA PRO A 56 7.13 4.00 4.29
C PRO A 56 5.86 4.33 5.07
N ILE A 57 6.02 4.59 6.37
CA ILE A 57 4.98 5.21 7.18
C ILE A 57 5.01 6.73 6.93
N LEU A 58 3.89 7.29 6.47
CA LEU A 58 3.77 8.68 6.03
C LEU A 58 2.54 9.35 6.64
N ASP A 59 2.49 10.68 6.60
CA ASP A 59 1.25 11.40 6.89
C ASP A 59 0.19 11.14 5.81
N ALA A 60 -1.09 11.30 6.16
CA ALA A 60 -2.20 10.99 5.27
C ALA A 60 -2.17 11.81 3.96
N LEU A 61 -1.74 13.07 4.01
CA LEU A 61 -1.68 13.93 2.82
C LEU A 61 -0.57 13.50 1.87
N GLU A 62 0.56 13.03 2.37
CA GLU A 62 1.64 12.47 1.57
C GLU A 62 1.25 11.12 0.97
N VAL A 63 0.56 10.26 1.72
CA VAL A 63 -0.01 9.01 1.18
C VAL A 63 -0.93 9.31 0.00
N VAL A 64 -1.87 10.23 0.14
CA VAL A 64 -2.80 10.61 -0.94
C VAL A 64 -2.04 11.19 -2.14
N ARG A 65 -1.08 12.08 -1.91
CA ARG A 65 -0.30 12.73 -2.99
C ARG A 65 0.50 11.74 -3.84
N ARG A 66 0.99 10.65 -3.24
CA ARG A 66 1.81 9.63 -3.93
C ARG A 66 0.99 8.53 -4.62
N SER A 67 -0.33 8.52 -4.43
CA SER A 67 -1.16 7.37 -4.77
C SER A 67 -2.13 7.66 -5.91
N GLU A 68 -2.32 6.66 -6.75
CA GLU A 68 -3.36 6.64 -7.78
C GLU A 68 -4.67 6.04 -7.23
N LEU A 69 -4.58 5.21 -6.18
CA LEU A 69 -5.68 4.67 -5.41
C LEU A 69 -5.41 4.79 -3.90
N VAL A 70 -6.42 5.16 -3.13
CA VAL A 70 -6.33 5.22 -1.66
C VAL A 70 -7.35 4.27 -1.04
N VAL A 71 -6.89 3.44 -0.09
CA VAL A 71 -7.74 2.60 0.76
C VAL A 71 -7.84 3.26 2.14
N VAL A 72 -9.06 3.39 2.67
CA VAL A 72 -9.38 4.03 3.97
C VAL A 72 -10.18 3.07 4.83
#